data_AF-A0A524IUG9-F1
#
_entry.id   AF-A0A524IUG9-F1
#
_cell.length_a   1.000
_cell.length_b   1.000
_cell.length_c   1.000
_cell.angle_alpha   90.00
_cell.angle_beta   90.00
_cell.angle_gamma   90.00
#
_symmetry.space_group_name_H-M   'P 1'
#
loop_
_entity.id
_entity.type
_entity.pdbx_description
1 polymer ?
#
loop_
_entity_poly.entity_id
_entity_poly.type
_entity_poly.pdbx_seq_one_letter_code
_entity_poly.pdbx_strand_id
1 'polypeptide(L)'
;DPEMDCDYMVHVSSVDWPDEAERFEVVYEVYSIRKRHRIRIKTRVPENDCRVDSMTDLWMGADFMEREVFDMMGIRFNHHPDLRRILMPDDYTEGYPLRKDFPVQGKGWRDTFDFLNDPN
;
A
#
# COMPACT_ATOMS: atom_id res chain seq x y z
N ASP A 1 -20.78 12.84 2.98
CA ASP A 1 -22.25 12.97 3.07
C ASP A 1 -22.76 11.92 4.05
N PRO A 2 -23.32 12.33 5.21
CA PRO A 2 -23.91 11.40 6.17
C PRO A 2 -24.97 10.48 5.56
N GLU A 3 -25.59 10.88 4.44
CA GLU A 3 -26.52 10.03 3.71
C GLU A 3 -25.84 8.85 3.04
N MET A 4 -24.54 8.89 2.72
CA MET A 4 -23.88 7.73 2.09
C MET A 4 -23.60 6.62 3.09
N ASP A 5 -23.47 6.94 4.39
CA ASP A 5 -23.40 5.94 5.45
C ASP A 5 -22.30 4.87 5.23
N CYS A 6 -21.12 5.32 4.76
CA CYS A 6 -19.97 4.46 4.55
C CYS A 6 -19.27 4.17 5.89
N ASP A 7 -19.72 3.12 6.56
CA ASP A 7 -19.32 2.73 7.91
C ASP A 7 -18.20 1.67 7.93
N TYR A 8 -17.85 1.09 6.78
CA TYR A 8 -16.89 0.01 6.69
C TYR A 8 -15.79 0.26 5.66
N MET A 9 -14.53 0.27 6.10
CA MET A 9 -13.37 0.25 5.22
C MET A 9 -13.16 -1.18 4.71
N VAL A 10 -13.31 -1.39 3.40
CA VAL A 10 -13.15 -2.70 2.76
C VAL A 10 -11.69 -2.96 2.44
N HIS A 11 -11.03 -2.00 1.79
CA HIS A 11 -9.67 -2.18 1.31
C HIS A 11 -8.97 -0.86 0.98
N VAL A 12 -7.65 -0.83 1.15
CA VAL A 12 -6.76 0.20 0.58
C VAL A 12 -5.73 -0.48 -0.31
N SER A 13 -5.67 -0.11 -1.58
CA SER A 13 -4.67 -0.59 -2.54
C SER A 13 -3.97 0.53 -3.27
N SER A 14 -2.97 0.15 -4.04
CA SER A 14 -2.17 1.05 -4.85
C SER A 14 -1.89 0.48 -6.24
N VAL A 15 -1.74 1.37 -7.22
CA VAL A 15 -1.39 1.04 -8.61
C VAL A 15 -0.21 1.90 -9.04
N ASP A 16 0.73 1.30 -9.78
CA ASP A 16 1.88 1.97 -10.38
C ASP A 16 1.65 2.14 -11.90
N TRP A 17 1.58 3.39 -12.34
CA TRP A 17 1.42 3.86 -13.72
C TRP A 17 2.73 4.51 -14.19
N PRO A 18 3.74 3.76 -14.64
CA PRO A 18 5.09 4.27 -14.89
C PRO A 18 5.15 5.34 -15.99
N ASP A 19 4.20 5.34 -16.91
CA ASP A 19 4.15 6.26 -18.05
C ASP A 19 3.39 7.57 -17.74
N GLU A 20 2.83 7.70 -16.54
CA GLU A 20 1.99 8.84 -16.14
C GLU A 20 2.75 9.83 -15.23
N ALA A 21 2.40 11.12 -15.30
CA ALA A 21 3.01 12.14 -14.44
C ALA A 21 2.70 11.91 -12.95
N GLU A 22 1.46 11.51 -12.66
CA GLU A 22 1.05 11.04 -11.33
C GLU A 22 1.15 9.51 -11.30
N ARG A 23 2.38 9.03 -11.14
CA ARG A 23 2.75 7.62 -11.24
C ARG A 23 1.95 6.71 -10.29
N PHE A 24 1.68 7.14 -9.07
CA PHE A 24 1.07 6.27 -8.06
C PHE A 24 -0.39 6.63 -7.84
N GLU A 25 -1.29 5.64 -7.93
CA GLU A 25 -2.70 5.78 -7.59
C GLU A 25 -2.97 5.01 -6.30
N VAL A 26 -3.56 5.64 -5.28
CA VAL A 26 -4.10 4.98 -4.09
C VAL A 26 -5.61 4.84 -4.25
N VAL A 27 -6.12 3.64 -4.01
CA VAL A 27 -7.51 3.26 -4.18
C VAL A 27 -8.08 2.83 -2.84
N TYR A 28 -9.08 3.55 -2.37
CA TYR A 28 -9.85 3.20 -1.18
C TYR A 28 -11.19 2.63 -1.60
N GLU A 29 -11.58 1.51 -1.00
CA GLU A 29 -12.92 0.95 -1.14
C GLU A 29 -13.60 0.98 0.23
N VAL A 30 -14.71 1.72 0.30
CA VAL A 30 -15.56 1.82 1.48
C VAL A 30 -16.94 1.28 1.16
N TYR A 31 -17.60 0.71 2.15
CA TYR A 31 -18.90 0.08 2.01
C TYR A 31 -19.85 0.62 3.07
N SER A 32 -21.11 0.74 2.69
CA SER A 32 -22.20 0.94 3.63
C SER A 32 -22.86 -0.41 3.92
N ILE A 33 -22.73 -0.91 5.14
CA ILE A 33 -23.35 -2.19 5.54
C ILE A 33 -24.88 -2.08 5.48
N ARG A 34 -25.42 -0.98 5.98
CA ARG A 34 -26.87 -0.75 6.04
C ARG A 34 -27.48 -0.51 4.65
N LYS A 35 -26.85 0.33 3.82
CA LYS A 35 -27.38 0.69 2.49
C LYS A 35 -26.91 -0.26 1.37
N ARG A 36 -25.99 -1.18 1.69
CA ARG A 36 -25.46 -2.22 0.79
C ARG A 36 -24.86 -1.71 -0.51
N HIS A 37 -24.21 -0.56 -0.47
CA HIS A 37 -23.50 -0.01 -1.62
C HIS A 37 -22.03 0.22 -1.27
N ARG A 38 -21.19 0.29 -2.32
CA ARG A 38 -19.76 0.55 -2.22
C ARG A 38 -19.41 1.84 -2.92
N ILE A 39 -18.41 2.54 -2.39
CA ILE A 39 -17.80 3.70 -3.01
C ILE A 39 -16.32 3.40 -3.15
N ARG A 40 -15.78 3.73 -4.33
CA ARG A 40 -14.35 3.66 -4.59
C ARG A 40 -13.81 5.06 -4.76
N ILE A 41 -12.85 5.42 -3.93
CA ILE A 41 -12.15 6.70 -3.96
C ILE A 41 -10.77 6.43 -4.54
N LYS A 42 -10.34 7.28 -5.46
CA LYS A 42 -9.03 7.19 -6.09
C LYS A 42 -8.33 8.53 -5.94
N THR A 43 -7.10 8.49 -5.49
CA THR A 43 -6.21 9.65 -5.49
C THR A 43 -4.92 9.28 -6.19
N ARG A 44 -4.30 10.25 -6.85
CA ARG A 44 -3.05 10.04 -7.58
C ARG A 44 -2.00 11.01 -7.06
N VAL A 45 -0.76 10.54 -7.03
CA VAL A 45 0.40 11.29 -6.56
C VAL A 45 1.59 11.05 -7.47
N PRO A 46 2.41 12.10 -7.71
CA PRO A 46 3.64 11.95 -8.47
C PRO A 46 4.73 11.28 -7.62
N GLU A 47 5.75 10.73 -8.28
CA GLU A 47 6.85 10.06 -7.57
C GLU A 47 7.71 11.01 -6.72
N ASN A 48 7.84 12.27 -7.14
CA ASN A 48 8.62 13.29 -6.43
C ASN A 48 7.97 13.75 -5.11
N ASP A 49 6.63 13.70 -5.02
CA ASP A 49 5.84 14.02 -3.83
C ASP A 49 4.86 12.88 -3.53
N CYS A 50 5.45 11.72 -3.22
CA CYS A 50 4.75 10.45 -3.00
C CYS A 50 4.04 10.42 -1.62
N ARG A 51 3.07 11.31 -1.41
CA ARG A 51 2.39 11.54 -0.12
C ARG A 51 0.88 11.67 -0.29
N VAL A 52 0.13 11.01 0.59
CA VAL A 52 -1.34 11.07 0.67
C VAL A 52 -1.72 11.28 2.13
N ASP A 53 -2.88 11.88 2.41
CA ASP A 53 -3.37 11.95 3.79
C ASP A 53 -3.97 10.60 4.22
N SER A 54 -3.62 10.15 5.43
CA SER A 54 -4.17 8.92 6.01
C SER A 54 -5.67 9.05 6.22
N MET A 55 -6.40 7.96 5.99
CA MET A 55 -7.83 7.85 6.33
C MET A 55 -8.09 7.16 7.67
N THR A 56 -7.05 6.94 8.49
CA THR A 56 -7.16 6.24 9.79
C THR A 56 -7.99 6.98 10.82
N ASP A 57 -8.08 8.30 10.73
CA ASP A 57 -8.91 9.16 11.57
C ASP A 57 -10.42 8.97 11.30
N LEU A 58 -10.77 8.63 10.06
CA LEU A 58 -12.13 8.32 9.64
C LEU A 58 -12.47 6.83 9.79
N TRP A 59 -11.55 5.97 9.38
CA TRP A 59 -11.71 4.51 9.45
C TRP A 59 -10.43 3.86 9.98
N MET A 60 -10.45 3.44 11.25
CA MET A 60 -9.31 2.73 11.86
C MET A 60 -8.90 1.46 11.11
N GLY A 61 -9.81 0.86 10.33
CA GLY A 61 -9.50 -0.27 9.46
C GLY A 61 -8.44 0.03 8.39
N ALA A 62 -8.16 1.30 8.09
CA ALA A 62 -7.16 1.71 7.11
C ALA A 62 -5.71 1.48 7.57
N ASP A 63 -5.44 1.40 8.89
CA ASP A 63 -4.08 1.40 9.48
C ASP A 63 -3.16 0.37 8.82
N PHE A 64 -3.51 -0.92 8.90
CA PHE A 64 -2.67 -1.98 8.36
C PHE A 64 -2.51 -1.92 6.83
N MET A 65 -3.55 -1.48 6.12
CA MET A 65 -3.54 -1.45 4.66
C MET A 65 -2.75 -0.26 4.11
N GLU A 66 -2.81 0.89 4.79
CA GLU A 66 -1.94 2.04 4.48
C GLU A 66 -0.48 1.70 4.77
N ARG A 67 -0.19 0.96 5.84
CA ARG A 67 1.17 0.44 6.11
C ARG A 67 1.66 -0.53 5.04
N GLU A 68 0.81 -1.42 4.54
CA GLU A 68 1.14 -2.32 3.43
C GLU A 68 1.51 -1.52 2.16
N VAL A 69 0.69 -0.54 1.79
CA VAL A 69 0.95 0.33 0.64
C VAL A 69 2.26 1.11 0.83
N PHE A 70 2.53 1.62 2.02
CA PHE A 70 3.80 2.26 2.35
C PHE A 70 4.99 1.31 2.18
N ASP A 71 4.89 0.09 2.68
CA ASP A 71 5.99 -0.88 2.66
C ASP A 71 6.27 -1.43 1.25
N MET A 72 5.21 -1.63 0.47
CA MET A 72 5.30 -2.25 -0.85
C MET A 72 5.52 -1.28 -2.01
N MET A 73 5.03 -0.03 -1.89
CA MET A 73 5.06 0.98 -2.96
C MET A 73 5.80 2.25 -2.57
N GLY A 74 5.99 2.51 -1.27
CA GLY A 74 6.69 3.69 -0.78
C GLY A 74 5.85 4.96 -0.73
N ILE A 75 4.52 4.84 -0.84
CA ILE A 75 3.60 5.97 -0.68
C ILE A 75 3.48 6.28 0.81
N ARG A 76 3.77 7.51 1.21
CA ARG A 76 3.73 7.93 2.62
C ARG A 76 2.35 8.49 2.96
N PHE A 77 1.83 8.11 4.11
CA PHE A 77 0.55 8.59 4.62
C PHE A 77 0.79 9.65 5.70
N ASN A 78 0.39 10.90 5.45
CA ASN A 78 0.44 11.97 6.43
C ASN A 78 -0.56 11.69 7.54
N HIS A 79 -0.23 12.07 8.78
CA HIS A 79 -1.10 11.93 9.96
C HIS A 79 -1.43 10.49 10.37
N HIS A 80 -0.81 9.49 9.75
CA HIS A 80 -0.96 8.09 10.15
C HIS A 80 -0.38 7.84 11.56
N PRO A 81 -1.09 7.11 12.45
CA PRO A 81 -0.67 6.92 13.85
C PRO A 81 0.64 6.15 14.02
N ASP A 82 0.86 5.08 13.25
CA ASP A 82 2.09 4.28 13.28
C ASP A 82 2.52 3.82 11.87
N LEU A 83 3.11 4.72 11.08
CA LEU A 83 3.56 4.38 9.74
C LEU A 83 4.95 3.73 9.76
N ARG A 84 4.96 2.40 9.80
CA ARG A 84 6.17 1.56 9.74
C ARG A 84 5.97 0.35 8.83
N ARG A 85 7.07 -0.26 8.39
CA ARG A 85 7.07 -1.52 7.60
C ARG A 85 6.27 -2.61 8.32
N ILE A 86 5.71 -3.54 7.54
CA ILE A 86 4.88 -4.62 8.08
C ILE A 86 5.10 -5.97 7.37
N LEU A 87 5.38 -5.98 6.07
CA LEU A 87 5.64 -7.17 5.28
C LEU A 87 7.13 -7.42 5.09
N MET A 88 7.91 -6.35 4.83
CA MET A 88 9.35 -6.46 4.65
C MET A 88 10.11 -6.45 5.98
N PRO A 89 11.29 -7.08 6.04
CA PRO A 89 12.21 -6.93 7.15
C PRO A 89 12.51 -5.44 7.46
N ASP A 90 12.72 -5.13 8.74
CA ASP A 90 12.97 -3.76 9.19
C ASP A 90 14.24 -3.13 8.56
N ASP A 91 15.22 -3.96 8.19
CA ASP A 91 16.48 -3.58 7.55
C ASP A 91 16.42 -3.58 6.01
N TYR A 92 15.24 -3.71 5.42
CA TYR A 92 15.08 -3.74 3.97
C TYR A 92 15.37 -2.38 3.33
N THR A 93 16.45 -2.29 2.54
CA THR A 93 16.94 -1.06 1.90
C THR A 93 16.78 -1.04 0.38
N GLU A 94 16.37 -2.15 -0.23
CA GLU A 94 16.48 -2.38 -1.68
C GLU A 94 15.40 -1.71 -2.53
N GLY A 95 14.34 -1.20 -1.92
CA GLY A 95 13.28 -0.46 -2.59
C GLY A 95 11.88 -0.93 -2.18
N TYR A 96 11.00 -1.01 -3.18
CA TYR A 96 9.56 -1.21 -3.02
C TYR A 96 9.10 -2.31 -4.01
N PRO A 97 8.83 -3.54 -3.53
CA PRO A 97 8.66 -4.71 -4.38
C PRO A 97 7.51 -4.65 -5.40
N LEU A 98 6.44 -3.90 -5.12
CA LEU A 98 5.27 -3.83 -6.01
C LEU A 98 5.39 -2.78 -7.11
N ARG A 99 6.46 -1.98 -7.11
CA ARG A 99 6.74 -1.06 -8.22
C ARG A 99 7.15 -1.82 -9.47
N LYS A 100 6.74 -1.33 -10.64
CA LYS A 100 6.93 -2.01 -11.93
C LYS A 100 8.38 -2.03 -12.41
N ASP A 101 9.20 -1.12 -11.91
CA ASP A 101 10.65 -1.07 -12.15
C ASP A 101 11.44 -2.01 -11.21
N PHE A 102 10.79 -2.62 -10.22
CA PHE A 102 11.47 -3.54 -9.30
C PHE A 102 11.69 -4.92 -9.95
N PRO A 103 12.90 -5.50 -9.86
CA PRO A 103 13.18 -6.80 -10.47
C PRO A 103 12.39 -7.94 -9.81
N VAL A 104 11.79 -8.81 -10.62
CA VAL A 104 10.95 -9.93 -10.16
C VAL A 104 11.68 -10.86 -9.19
N GLN A 105 12.99 -11.09 -9.41
CA GLN A 105 13.80 -11.96 -8.53
C GLN A 105 14.25 -11.28 -7.22
N GLY A 106 13.99 -9.97 -7.05
CA GLY A 106 14.63 -9.16 -6.02
C GLY A 106 16.07 -8.80 -6.39
N LYS A 107 16.82 -8.21 -5.46
CA LYS A 107 18.23 -7.84 -5.68
C LYS A 107 19.18 -8.78 -4.90
N GLY A 108 19.07 -10.09 -5.16
CA GLY A 108 20.08 -11.08 -4.77
C GLY A 108 19.83 -11.86 -3.48
N TRP A 109 18.76 -11.60 -2.72
CA TRP A 109 18.46 -12.36 -1.48
C TRP A 109 18.19 -13.83 -1.71
N ARG A 110 17.44 -14.17 -2.77
CA ARG A 110 17.18 -15.57 -3.14
C ARG A 110 18.46 -16.34 -3.42
N ASP A 111 19.50 -15.64 -3.89
CA ASP A 111 20.78 -16.25 -4.27
C ASP A 111 21.73 -16.41 -3.08
N THR A 112 21.44 -15.73 -1.95
CA THR A 112 22.24 -15.80 -0.72
C THR A 112 21.71 -16.78 0.32
N PHE A 113 20.55 -17.40 0.12
CA PHE A 113 20.07 -18.42 1.04
C PHE A 113 20.79 -19.74 0.76
N ASP A 114 21.56 -20.20 1.75
CA ASP A 114 22.05 -21.57 1.77
C ASP A 114 20.84 -22.50 1.91
N PHE A 115 20.47 -23.16 0.81
CA PHE A 115 19.52 -24.26 0.88
C PHE A 115 20.15 -25.35 1.75
N LEU A 116 19.44 -25.76 2.81
CA LEU A 116 19.83 -26.92 3.61
C LEU A 116 19.99 -28.10 2.65
N ASN A 117 21.23 -28.58 2.50
CA ASN A 117 21.64 -29.62 1.54
C ASN A 117 20.54 -30.69 1.37
N ASP A 118 20.01 -30.80 0.16
CA ASP A 118 19.09 -31.86 -0.25
C ASP A 118 19.85 -33.19 -0.11
N PRO A 119 19.47 -34.08 0.82
CA PRO A 119 20.21 -35.31 1.06
C PRO A 119 19.84 -36.32 -0.03
N ASN A 120 20.58 -36.30 -1.13
CA ASN A 120 20.77 -37.47 -1.99
C ASN A 120 21.84 -38.38 -1.39
#